data_AF-A0A645DWR8-F1
#
_entry.id   AF-A0A645DWR8-F1
#
_cell.length_a   1.000
_cell.length_b   1.000
_cell.length_c   1.000
_cell.angle_alpha   90.00
_cell.angle_beta   90.00
_cell.angle_gamma   90.00
#
_symmetry.space_group_name_H-M   'P 1'
#
loop_
_entity.id
_entity.type
_entity.pdbx_description
1 polymer ?
#
loop_
_entity_poly.entity_id
_entity_poly.type
_entity_poly.pdbx_seq_one_letter_code
_entity_poly.pdbx_strand_id
1 'polypeptide(L)'
;MTDYIKYFEKVFAGVKPVFAAFISAVSYIMFPDKSMMIALCMVLGASLLDIITKWVAICSKAGGYINAIKSKKLSSKAMWDGTRIKIFSYLIVAILTGMAYRVIYLQQFGILLASFVYTIMFLREFESNVENLCDSGSELKWLLLFTRKKSKEVLQNYSEEKPSKEAVLKDGENDSRI
;
A
#
# COMPACT_ATOMS: atom_id res chain seq x y z
N MET A 1 44.21 -15.88 0.62
CA MET A 1 43.54 -15.46 -0.65
C MET A 1 42.34 -16.35 -0.98
N THR A 2 42.41 -17.65 -0.72
CA THR A 2 41.34 -18.65 -0.90
C THR A 2 40.11 -18.49 0.00
N ASP A 3 40.27 -17.99 1.24
CA ASP A 3 39.14 -17.81 2.16
C ASP A 3 38.18 -16.68 1.76
N TYR A 4 38.72 -15.59 1.19
CA TYR A 4 37.89 -14.50 0.67
C TYR A 4 37.03 -14.97 -0.50
N ILE A 5 37.57 -15.82 -1.39
CA ILE A 5 36.84 -16.38 -2.52
C ILE A 5 35.70 -17.29 -2.05
N LYS A 6 35.96 -18.17 -1.07
CA LYS A 6 34.92 -19.02 -0.45
C LYS A 6 33.83 -18.21 0.26
N TYR A 7 34.20 -17.12 0.92
CA TYR A 7 33.23 -16.23 1.56
C TYR A 7 32.33 -15.57 0.51
N PHE A 8 32.90 -15.05 -0.57
CA PHE A 8 32.14 -14.48 -1.69
C PHE A 8 31.24 -15.53 -2.35
N GLU A 9 31.72 -16.73 -2.65
CA GLU A 9 30.88 -17.82 -3.19
C GLU A 9 29.70 -18.14 -2.29
N LYS A 10 29.90 -18.15 -0.96
CA LYS A 10 28.82 -18.41 0.00
C LYS A 10 27.79 -17.27 0.05
N VAL A 11 28.25 -16.03 -0.07
CA VAL A 11 27.37 -14.84 -0.17
C VAL A 11 26.59 -14.85 -1.48
N PHE A 12 27.25 -15.15 -2.61
CA PHE A 12 26.63 -15.25 -3.93
C PHE A 12 25.68 -16.45 -4.08
N ALA A 13 25.96 -17.56 -3.40
CA ALA A 13 25.07 -18.72 -3.35
C ALA A 13 23.86 -18.52 -2.43
N GLY A 14 24.05 -17.83 -1.29
CA GLY A 14 22.99 -17.58 -0.31
C GLY A 14 22.07 -16.42 -0.70
N VAL A 15 22.66 -15.30 -1.13
CA VAL A 15 21.95 -14.12 -1.63
C VAL A 15 22.07 -14.13 -3.14
N LYS A 16 21.07 -14.68 -3.82
CA LYS A 16 21.00 -14.68 -5.30
C LYS A 16 21.24 -13.23 -5.77
N PRO A 17 22.42 -12.88 -6.32
CA PRO A 17 22.83 -11.49 -6.51
C PRO A 17 21.93 -10.74 -7.47
N VAL A 18 21.43 -11.44 -8.49
CA VAL A 18 20.45 -10.93 -9.47
C VAL A 18 19.13 -10.56 -8.77
N PHE A 19 18.69 -11.36 -7.82
CA PHE A 19 17.48 -11.08 -7.05
C PHE A 19 17.68 -9.88 -6.12
N ALA A 20 18.82 -9.81 -5.44
CA ALA A 20 19.16 -8.65 -4.61
C ALA A 20 19.23 -7.37 -5.44
N ALA A 21 19.90 -7.39 -6.59
CA ALA A 21 19.99 -6.25 -7.51
C ALA A 21 18.60 -5.81 -8.00
N PHE A 22 17.73 -6.77 -8.36
CA PHE A 22 16.35 -6.48 -8.74
C PHE A 22 15.55 -5.85 -7.60
N ILE A 23 15.61 -6.42 -6.40
CA ILE A 23 14.94 -5.86 -5.22
C ILE A 23 15.48 -4.47 -4.90
N SER A 24 16.80 -4.25 -4.96
CA SER A 24 17.40 -2.94 -4.75
C SER A 24 16.92 -1.91 -5.79
N ALA A 25 16.82 -2.28 -7.06
CA ALA A 25 16.31 -1.40 -8.11
C ALA A 25 14.82 -1.05 -7.87
N VAL A 26 13.99 -2.04 -7.54
CA VAL A 26 12.57 -1.82 -7.23
C VAL A 26 12.42 -0.96 -5.96
N SER A 27 13.16 -1.26 -4.89
CA SER A 27 13.12 -0.48 -3.64
C SER A 27 13.59 0.95 -3.84
N TYR A 28 14.63 1.17 -4.66
CA TYR A 28 15.08 2.50 -5.02
C TYR A 28 13.94 3.28 -5.69
N ILE A 29 13.30 2.72 -6.72
CA ILE A 29 12.19 3.37 -7.44
C ILE A 29 10.97 3.57 -6.53
N MET A 30 10.63 2.60 -5.69
CA MET A 30 9.43 2.64 -4.87
C MET A 30 9.52 3.65 -3.72
N PHE A 31 10.72 3.90 -3.20
CA PHE A 31 10.94 4.74 -2.01
C PHE A 31 11.95 5.88 -2.28
N PRO A 32 11.55 6.93 -3.02
CA PRO A 32 12.38 8.12 -3.15
C PRO A 32 12.55 8.86 -1.82
N ASP A 33 11.54 8.80 -0.94
CA ASP A 33 11.55 9.41 0.39
C ASP A 33 11.17 8.40 1.48
N LYS A 34 11.70 8.60 2.70
CA LYS A 34 11.45 7.73 3.86
C LYS A 34 9.98 7.67 4.25
N SER A 35 9.23 8.76 4.03
CA SER A 35 7.81 8.84 4.36
C SER A 35 6.99 7.83 3.56
N MET A 36 7.37 7.56 2.30
CA MET A 36 6.70 6.58 1.44
C MET A 36 6.93 5.15 1.91
N MET A 37 8.12 4.85 2.43
CA MET A 37 8.41 3.54 3.04
C MET A 37 7.55 3.31 4.27
N ILE A 38 7.47 4.31 5.16
CA ILE A 38 6.64 4.23 6.37
C ILE A 38 5.17 4.06 5.99
N ALA A 39 4.68 4.86 5.03
CA ALA A 39 3.29 4.79 4.57
C ALA A 39 2.95 3.41 3.98
N LEU A 40 3.83 2.85 3.15
CA LEU A 40 3.63 1.49 2.63
C LEU A 40 3.64 0.44 3.74
N CYS A 41 4.54 0.54 4.72
CA CYS A 41 4.56 -0.37 5.87
C CYS A 41 3.24 -0.32 6.66
N MET A 42 2.64 0.87 6.83
CA MET A 42 1.34 1.02 7.48
C MET A 42 0.22 0.37 6.67
N VAL A 43 0.22 0.53 5.34
CA VAL A 43 -0.76 -0.13 4.45
C VAL A 43 -0.60 -1.65 4.47
N LEU A 44 0.63 -2.17 4.43
CA LEU A 44 0.89 -3.61 4.53
C LEU A 44 0.49 -4.16 5.89
N GLY A 45 0.77 -3.43 6.98
CA GLY A 45 0.30 -3.78 8.32
C GLY A 45 -1.22 -3.85 8.42
N ALA A 46 -1.93 -2.85 7.86
CA ALA A 46 -3.39 -2.86 7.79
C ALA A 46 -3.93 -4.03 6.93
N SER A 47 -3.23 -4.37 5.84
CA SER A 47 -3.57 -5.52 4.99
C SER A 47 -3.37 -6.86 5.70
N LEU A 48 -2.33 -6.98 6.55
CA LEU A 48 -2.12 -8.16 7.38
C LEU A 48 -3.22 -8.29 8.44
N LEU A 49 -3.60 -7.18 9.07
CA LEU A 49 -4.74 -7.15 9.98
C LEU A 49 -6.04 -7.54 9.27
N ASP A 50 -6.23 -7.14 8.00
CA ASP A 50 -7.42 -7.51 7.21
C ASP A 50 -7.54 -9.03 7.04
N ILE A 51 -6.42 -9.72 6.81
CA ILE A 51 -6.40 -11.19 6.75
C ILE A 51 -6.79 -11.80 8.10
N ILE A 52 -6.25 -11.26 9.19
CA ILE A 52 -6.54 -11.75 10.56
C ILE A 52 -8.01 -11.51 10.91
N THR A 53 -8.55 -10.32 10.66
CA THR A 53 -9.94 -9.99 10.96
C THR A 53 -10.91 -10.82 10.11
N LYS A 54 -10.56 -11.13 8.84
CA LYS A 54 -11.30 -12.11 8.02
C LYS A 54 -11.33 -13.49 8.66
N TRP A 55 -10.20 -13.97 9.18
CA TRP A 55 -10.15 -15.27 9.86
C TRP A 55 -11.06 -15.28 11.09
N VAL A 56 -11.03 -14.22 11.89
CA VAL A 56 -11.91 -14.08 13.07
C VAL A 56 -13.39 -14.08 12.65
N ALA A 57 -13.75 -13.33 11.60
CA ALA A 57 -15.10 -13.30 11.06
C ALA A 57 -15.58 -14.69 10.60
N ILE A 58 -14.74 -15.44 9.88
CA ILE A 58 -15.05 -16.81 9.45
C ILE A 58 -15.23 -17.73 10.65
N CYS A 59 -14.36 -17.63 11.67
CA CYS A 59 -14.46 -18.44 12.88
C CYS A 59 -15.75 -18.17 13.65
N SER A 60 -16.13 -16.89 13.79
CA SER A 60 -17.37 -16.49 14.45
C SER A 60 -18.60 -17.03 13.70
N LYS A 61 -18.65 -16.85 12.37
CA LYS A 61 -19.75 -17.37 11.52
C LYS A 61 -19.85 -18.89 11.49
N ALA A 62 -18.75 -19.62 11.73
CA ALA A 62 -18.74 -21.08 11.76
C ALA A 62 -19.08 -21.68 13.15
N GLY A 63 -19.35 -20.84 14.16
CA GLY A 63 -19.62 -21.30 15.52
C GLY A 63 -18.39 -21.88 16.23
N GLY A 64 -17.18 -21.41 15.86
CA GLY A 64 -15.92 -21.79 16.51
C GLY A 64 -14.81 -22.20 15.53
N TYR A 65 -13.57 -22.15 16.02
CA TYR A 65 -12.34 -22.39 15.24
C TYR A 65 -12.29 -23.80 14.60
N ILE A 66 -12.69 -24.83 15.34
CA ILE A 66 -12.67 -26.22 14.88
C ILE A 66 -13.63 -26.43 13.70
N ASN A 67 -14.82 -25.82 13.77
CA ASN A 67 -15.83 -25.89 12.70
C ASN A 67 -15.40 -25.07 11.48
N ALA A 68 -14.69 -23.95 11.69
CA ALA A 68 -14.13 -23.14 10.62
C ALA A 68 -13.06 -23.89 9.79
N ILE A 69 -12.18 -24.65 10.45
CA ILE A 69 -11.20 -25.52 9.75
C ILE A 69 -11.92 -26.62 8.97
N LYS A 70 -12.91 -27.30 9.58
CA LYS A 70 -13.70 -28.33 8.91
C LYS A 70 -14.44 -27.79 7.68
N SER A 71 -14.85 -26.52 7.72
CA SER A 71 -15.54 -25.87 6.59
C SER A 71 -14.64 -25.56 5.39
N LYS A 72 -13.31 -25.69 5.51
CA LYS A 72 -12.29 -25.30 4.51
C LYS A 72 -12.39 -23.85 4.02
N LYS A 73 -13.22 -23.01 4.63
CA LYS A 73 -13.40 -21.60 4.23
C LYS A 73 -12.17 -20.75 4.55
N LEU A 74 -11.46 -21.07 5.64
CA LEU A 74 -10.23 -20.41 6.06
C LEU A 74 -9.06 -20.56 5.07
N SER A 75 -9.05 -21.61 4.26
CA SER A 75 -8.03 -21.84 3.23
C SER A 75 -8.60 -21.85 1.82
N SER A 76 -9.81 -21.30 1.65
CA SER A 76 -10.45 -21.31 0.35
C SER A 76 -9.60 -20.57 -0.68
N LYS A 77 -9.53 -21.13 -1.89
CA LYS A 77 -8.77 -20.56 -3.01
C LYS A 77 -9.18 -19.11 -3.28
N ALA A 78 -10.48 -18.81 -3.16
CA ALA A 78 -11.02 -17.46 -3.31
C ALA A 78 -10.46 -16.44 -2.30
N MET A 79 -10.27 -16.84 -1.04
CA MET A 79 -9.67 -15.96 -0.01
C MET A 79 -8.22 -15.61 -0.36
N TRP A 80 -7.42 -16.62 -0.74
CA TRP A 80 -6.01 -16.44 -1.09
C TRP A 80 -5.82 -15.72 -2.42
N ASP A 81 -6.67 -15.98 -3.41
CA ASP A 81 -6.65 -15.28 -4.70
C ASP A 81 -6.95 -13.79 -4.50
N GLY A 82 -7.96 -13.45 -3.69
CA GLY A 82 -8.28 -12.06 -3.34
C GLY A 82 -7.12 -11.35 -2.64
N THR A 83 -6.50 -12.00 -1.65
CA THR A 83 -5.33 -11.46 -0.96
C THR A 83 -4.13 -11.29 -1.89
N ARG A 84 -3.86 -12.25 -2.77
CA ARG A 84 -2.77 -12.18 -3.75
C ARG A 84 -2.96 -11.01 -4.71
N ILE A 85 -4.18 -10.85 -5.25
CA ILE A 85 -4.52 -9.74 -6.15
C ILE A 85 -4.34 -8.41 -5.41
N LYS A 86 -4.80 -8.31 -4.17
CA LYS A 86 -4.66 -7.12 -3.33
C LYS A 86 -3.18 -6.73 -3.13
N ILE A 87 -2.34 -7.66 -2.66
CA ILE A 87 -0.91 -7.41 -2.42
C ILE A 87 -0.21 -7.01 -3.72
N PHE A 88 -0.49 -7.71 -4.82
CA PHE A 88 0.08 -7.38 -6.12
C PHE A 88 -0.34 -5.98 -6.59
N SER A 89 -1.63 -5.64 -6.42
CA SER A 89 -2.14 -4.31 -6.77
C SER A 89 -1.44 -3.21 -5.96
N TYR A 90 -1.23 -3.44 -4.67
CA TYR A 90 -0.56 -2.48 -3.79
C TYR A 90 0.91 -2.29 -4.13
N LEU A 91 1.60 -3.36 -4.53
CA LEU A 91 2.96 -3.27 -5.03
C LEU A 91 3.04 -2.42 -6.31
N ILE A 92 2.16 -2.67 -7.28
CA ILE A 92 2.11 -1.91 -8.52
C ILE A 92 1.81 -0.43 -8.26
N VAL A 93 0.82 -0.13 -7.41
CA VAL A 93 0.48 1.25 -7.05
C VAL A 93 1.67 1.93 -6.37
N ALA A 94 2.34 1.29 -5.41
CA ALA A 94 3.49 1.86 -4.72
C ALA A 94 4.65 2.18 -5.67
N ILE A 95 4.94 1.30 -6.63
CA ILE A 95 5.95 1.55 -7.67
C ILE A 95 5.55 2.75 -8.52
N LEU A 96 4.30 2.80 -9.00
CA LEU A 96 3.80 3.93 -9.81
C LEU A 96 3.85 5.24 -9.03
N THR A 97 3.52 5.23 -7.73
CA THR A 97 3.63 6.41 -6.88
C THR A 97 5.09 6.87 -6.71
N GLY A 98 6.02 5.94 -6.49
CA GLY A 98 7.46 6.24 -6.41
C GLY A 98 8.05 6.75 -7.73
N MET A 99 7.52 6.28 -8.87
CA MET A 99 7.85 6.83 -10.20
C MET A 99 7.25 8.22 -10.39
N ALA A 100 5.97 8.41 -10.05
CA ALA A 100 5.28 9.70 -10.18
C ALA A 100 5.99 10.79 -9.37
N TYR A 101 6.43 10.48 -8.15
CA TYR A 101 7.25 11.39 -7.34
C TYR A 101 8.49 11.91 -8.08
N ARG A 102 9.17 11.05 -8.85
CA ARG A 102 10.39 11.42 -9.59
C ARG A 102 10.13 12.18 -10.89
N VAL A 103 8.95 11.99 -11.47
CA VAL A 103 8.53 12.69 -12.69
C VAL A 103 8.06 14.12 -12.38
N ILE A 104 7.51 14.34 -11.19
CA ILE A 104 7.06 15.67 -10.76
C ILE A 104 8.26 16.54 -10.40
N TYR A 105 8.41 17.67 -11.12
CA TYR A 105 9.49 18.64 -10.88
C TYR A 105 9.48 19.24 -9.47
N LEU A 106 8.29 19.50 -8.92
CA LEU A 106 8.16 20.07 -7.58
C LEU A 106 7.95 18.97 -6.54
N GLN A 107 9.02 18.64 -5.82
CA GLN A 107 9.07 17.50 -4.87
C GLN A 107 7.93 17.51 -3.84
N GLN A 108 7.50 18.70 -3.37
CA GLN A 108 6.40 18.81 -2.42
C GLN A 108 5.08 18.24 -2.97
N PHE A 109 4.78 18.46 -4.24
CA PHE A 109 3.60 17.85 -4.88
C PHE A 109 3.73 16.33 -5.00
N GLY A 110 4.95 15.82 -5.22
CA GLY A 110 5.23 14.39 -5.19
C GLY A 110 4.92 13.76 -3.81
N ILE A 111 5.32 14.43 -2.72
CA ILE A 111 5.02 13.97 -1.34
C ILE A 111 3.51 13.99 -1.10
N LEU A 112 2.82 15.06 -1.51
CA LEU A 112 1.37 15.19 -1.34
C LEU A 112 0.61 14.09 -2.10
N LEU A 113 0.96 13.87 -3.37
CA LEU A 113 0.37 12.81 -4.18
C LEU A 113 0.59 11.43 -3.57
N ALA A 114 1.81 11.16 -3.11
CA ALA A 114 2.12 9.89 -2.45
C ALA A 114 1.32 9.70 -1.16
N SER A 115 1.24 10.74 -0.33
CA SER A 115 0.47 10.74 0.91
C SER A 115 -1.01 10.47 0.64
N PHE A 116 -1.58 11.07 -0.40
CA PHE A 116 -2.94 10.82 -0.84
C PHE A 116 -3.16 9.36 -1.25
N VAL A 117 -2.31 8.82 -2.13
CA VAL A 117 -2.44 7.45 -2.62
C VAL A 117 -2.36 6.45 -1.46
N TYR A 118 -1.37 6.59 -0.58
CA TYR A 118 -1.25 5.69 0.58
C TYR A 118 -2.40 5.87 1.58
N THR A 119 -2.95 7.07 1.74
CA THR A 119 -4.13 7.31 2.58
C THR A 119 -5.35 6.58 2.03
N ILE A 120 -5.60 6.62 0.71
CA ILE A 120 -6.70 5.87 0.08
C ILE A 120 -6.52 4.36 0.28
N MET A 121 -5.31 3.84 0.06
CA MET A 121 -5.02 2.42 0.28
C MET A 121 -5.25 2.03 1.75
N PHE A 122 -4.78 2.84 2.68
CA PHE A 122 -4.97 2.61 4.12
C PHE A 122 -6.45 2.64 4.50
N LEU A 123 -7.22 3.65 4.05
CA LEU A 123 -8.64 3.76 4.35
C LEU A 123 -9.43 2.56 3.82
N ARG A 124 -9.05 2.02 2.65
CA ARG A 124 -9.68 0.82 2.09
C ARG A 124 -9.44 -0.42 2.96
N GLU A 125 -8.22 -0.60 3.47
CA GLU A 125 -7.92 -1.70 4.42
C GLU A 125 -8.58 -1.48 5.77
N PHE A 126 -8.68 -0.24 6.22
CA PHE A 126 -9.36 0.09 7.47
C PHE A 126 -10.87 -0.22 7.38
N GLU A 127 -11.53 0.17 6.29
CA GLU A 127 -12.93 -0.20 6.03
C GLU A 127 -13.11 -1.73 6.01
N SER A 128 -12.26 -2.45 5.28
CA SER A 128 -12.28 -3.91 5.19
C SER A 128 -12.14 -4.57 6.57
N ASN A 129 -11.19 -4.09 7.39
CA ASN A 129 -11.01 -4.56 8.77
C ASN A 129 -12.26 -4.34 9.63
N VAL A 130 -12.84 -3.13 9.60
CA VAL A 130 -14.04 -2.81 10.38
C VAL A 130 -15.25 -3.62 9.92
N GLU A 131 -15.39 -3.86 8.62
CA GLU A 131 -16.43 -4.73 8.05
C GLU A 131 -16.29 -6.17 8.56
N ASN A 132 -15.08 -6.73 8.53
CA ASN A 132 -14.82 -8.07 9.07
C ASN A 132 -15.13 -8.16 10.58
N LEU A 133 -14.81 -7.11 11.35
CA LEU A 133 -15.12 -7.06 12.78
C LEU A 133 -16.63 -6.98 13.04
N CYS A 134 -17.37 -6.18 12.25
CA CYS A 134 -18.83 -6.16 12.30
C CYS A 134 -19.42 -7.54 11.99
N ASP A 135 -18.89 -8.21 10.96
CA ASP A 135 -19.24 -9.57 10.58
C ASP A 135 -18.95 -10.62 11.66
N SER A 136 -18.01 -10.35 12.56
CA SER A 136 -17.68 -11.19 13.70
C SER A 136 -18.62 -11.00 14.91
N GLY A 137 -19.51 -9.99 14.86
CA GLY A 137 -20.45 -9.64 15.94
C GLY A 137 -20.11 -8.36 16.70
N SER A 138 -19.10 -7.60 16.25
CA SER A 138 -18.72 -6.34 16.90
C SER A 138 -19.66 -5.19 16.54
N GLU A 139 -20.00 -4.33 17.50
CA GLU A 139 -20.88 -3.17 17.30
C GLU A 139 -20.14 -1.93 16.73
N LEU A 140 -19.41 -2.12 15.63
CA LEU A 140 -18.61 -1.07 14.99
C LEU A 140 -19.29 -0.43 13.77
N LYS A 141 -20.61 -0.60 13.62
CA LYS A 141 -21.36 -0.08 12.46
C LYS A 141 -21.22 1.44 12.30
N TRP A 142 -21.15 2.19 13.40
CA TRP A 142 -20.93 3.64 13.36
C TRP A 142 -19.57 3.98 12.71
N LEU A 143 -18.53 3.21 13.05
CA LEU A 143 -17.19 3.36 12.52
C LEU A 143 -17.13 2.94 11.05
N LEU A 144 -17.87 1.90 10.66
CA LEU A 144 -18.00 1.50 9.25
C LEU A 144 -18.64 2.61 8.40
N LEU A 145 -19.69 3.25 8.89
CA LEU A 145 -20.33 4.37 8.20
C LEU A 145 -19.40 5.59 8.10
N PHE A 146 -18.69 5.89 9.20
CA PHE A 146 -17.71 6.97 9.23
C PHE A 146 -16.57 6.76 8.22
N THR A 147 -16.02 5.55 8.15
CA THR A 147 -14.91 5.21 7.26
C THR A 147 -15.31 5.25 5.80
N ARG A 148 -16.49 4.70 5.46
CA ARG A 148 -17.08 4.82 4.12
C ARG A 148 -17.28 6.27 3.71
N LYS A 149 -17.76 7.11 4.63
CA LYS A 149 -17.93 8.54 4.38
C LYS A 149 -16.58 9.21 4.13
N LYS A 150 -15.58 8.94 4.97
CA LYS A 150 -14.23 9.51 4.82
C LYS A 150 -13.52 9.05 3.55
N SER A 151 -13.64 7.79 3.15
CA SER A 151 -13.10 7.31 1.88
C SER A 151 -13.68 8.10 0.69
N LYS A 152 -15.00 8.35 0.69
CA LYS A 152 -15.67 9.16 -0.33
C LYS A 152 -15.25 10.63 -0.31
N GLU A 153 -15.17 11.24 0.87
CA GLU A 153 -14.74 12.63 1.02
C GLU A 153 -13.31 12.85 0.50
N VAL A 154 -12.38 11.93 0.81
CA VAL A 154 -10.99 12.03 0.34
C VAL A 154 -10.92 11.92 -1.19
N LEU A 155 -11.72 11.05 -1.81
CA LEU A 155 -11.82 10.95 -3.27
C LEU A 155 -12.40 12.22 -3.93
N GLN A 156 -13.40 12.86 -3.29
CA GLN A 156 -14.07 14.05 -3.81
C GLN A 156 -13.18 15.30 -3.71
N ASN A 157 -12.59 15.56 -2.55
CA ASN A 157 -11.79 16.78 -2.32
C ASN A 157 -10.61 16.91 -3.30
N TYR A 158 -9.99 15.79 -3.69
CA TYR A 158 -8.89 15.79 -4.66
C TYR A 158 -9.34 15.94 -6.12
N SER A 159 -10.61 15.67 -6.43
CA SER A 159 -11.15 15.87 -7.79
C SER A 159 -11.50 17.35 -8.05
N GLU A 160 -11.70 18.12 -6.99
CA GLU A 160 -12.15 19.52 -7.05
C GLU A 160 -10.99 20.53 -6.90
N GLU A 161 -9.85 20.14 -6.29
CA GLU A 161 -8.59 20.90 -6.36
C GLU A 161 -7.89 20.71 -7.73
N LYS A 162 -8.49 21.22 -8.81
CA LYS A 162 -7.71 21.51 -10.02
C LYS A 162 -6.73 22.64 -9.69
N PRO A 163 -5.41 22.49 -9.88
CA PRO A 163 -4.55 23.66 -9.98
C PRO A 163 -5.01 24.42 -11.23
N SER A 164 -5.51 25.65 -11.03
CA SER A 164 -5.73 26.57 -12.14
C SER A 164 -4.40 26.69 -12.91
N LYS A 165 -4.48 26.57 -14.23
CA LYS A 165 -3.34 26.59 -15.16
C LYS A 165 -2.58 27.93 -15.20
N GLU A 166 -2.73 28.81 -14.22
CA GLU A 166 -2.22 30.19 -14.25
C GLU A 166 -0.96 30.43 -13.42
N ALA A 167 -0.50 29.47 -12.60
CA ALA A 167 0.69 29.69 -11.76
C ALA A 167 2.02 29.25 -12.39
N VAL A 168 2.03 28.56 -13.55
CA VAL A 168 3.26 27.99 -14.13
C VAL A 168 3.91 28.89 -15.20
N LEU A 169 3.25 29.98 -15.63
CA LEU A 169 3.76 30.84 -16.71
C LEU A 169 4.41 32.16 -16.25
N LYS A 170 4.50 32.46 -14.95
CA LYS A 170 5.06 33.76 -14.51
C LYS A 170 6.54 33.77 -14.10
N ASP A 171 7.18 32.61 -13.95
CA ASP A 171 8.62 32.56 -13.59
C ASP A 171 9.55 32.35 -14.80
N GLY A 172 9.02 32.24 -16.02
CA GLY A 172 9.82 32.02 -17.24
C GLY A 172 10.02 33.22 -18.16
N GLU A 173 9.36 34.36 -17.89
CA GLU A 173 9.29 35.48 -18.85
C GLU A 173 9.94 36.79 -18.36
N ASN A 174 10.80 36.72 -17.34
CA ASN A 174 11.52 37.91 -16.83
C ASN A 174 13.06 37.82 -16.91
N ASP A 175 13.60 36.88 -17.69
CA ASP A 175 15.05 36.72 -17.90
C ASP A 175 15.46 36.74 -19.39
N SER A 176 14.73 37.50 -20.22
CA SER A 176 15.09 37.72 -21.63
C SER A 176 15.06 39.20 -22.03
N ARG A 177 15.36 40.10 -21.07
CA ARG A 177 15.60 41.53 -21.34
C ARG A 177 16.84 42.00 -20.59
N ILE A 178 18.01 41.50 -21.02
CA ILE A 178 19.31 42.19 -20.95
C ILE A 178 19.99 41.99 -22.29
#